data_AF-A0A9P5N953-F1
#
_entry.id   AF-A0A9P5N953-F1
#
_cell.length_a   1.000
_cell.length_b   1.000
_cell.length_c   1.000
_cell.angle_alpha   90.00
_cell.angle_beta   90.00
_cell.angle_gamma   90.00
#
_symmetry.space_group_name_H-M   'P 1'
#
loop_
_entity.id
_entity.type
_entity.pdbx_description
1 polymer ?
#
loop_
_entity_poly.entity_id
_entity_poly.type
_entity_poly.pdbx_seq_one_letter_code
_entity_poly.pdbx_strand_id
1 'polypeptide(L)' 'MVEPDFNALGERAQSVIHLGSILHCVHLMPVAGNVFISQRVKFHNSLDAFQAYYVNKYINHHAHKIAF' A
#
# COMPACT_ATOMS: atom_id res chain seq x y z
N MET A 1 -0.77 -4.36 21.36
CA MET A 1 -1.33 -3.05 20.98
C MET A 1 -0.53 -2.57 19.78
N VAL A 2 -1.17 -2.09 18.71
CA VAL A 2 -0.46 -1.53 17.53
C VAL A 2 -0.39 -0.01 17.74
N GLU A 3 0.82 0.55 17.64
CA GLU A 3 1.07 1.99 17.82
C GLU A 3 1.59 2.61 16.51
N PRO A 4 1.28 3.89 16.24
CA PRO A 4 1.80 4.58 15.05
C PRO A 4 3.31 4.77 15.12
N ASP A 5 3.98 4.52 14.00
CA ASP A 5 5.41 4.77 13.82
C ASP A 5 5.64 6.22 13.36
N PHE A 6 6.65 6.88 13.92
CA PHE A 6 6.93 8.30 13.68
C PHE A 6 8.38 8.53 13.23
N ASN A 7 8.57 9.48 12.32
CA ASN A 7 9.91 9.91 11.91
C ASN A 7 10.55 10.85 12.95
N ALA A 8 11.78 11.30 12.71
CA ALA A 8 12.50 12.21 13.60
C ALA A 8 11.80 13.59 13.80
N LEU A 9 10.84 13.93 12.94
CA LEU A 9 10.05 15.16 13.00
C LEU A 9 8.71 14.97 13.73
N GLY A 10 8.41 13.76 14.22
CA GLY A 10 7.14 13.43 14.89
C GLY A 10 5.96 13.24 13.93
N GLU A 11 6.21 13.09 12.62
CA GLU A 11 5.19 12.80 11.61
C GLU A 11 5.10 11.29 11.37
N ARG A 12 3.96 10.81 10.84
CA ARG A 12 3.82 9.38 10.53
C ARG A 12 4.93 8.94 9.57
N ALA A 13 5.66 7.89 9.93
CA ALA A 13 6.68 7.33 9.07
C ALA A 13 6.03 6.76 7.79
N GLN A 14 6.41 7.32 6.64
CA GLN A 14 5.90 6.94 5.32
C GLN A 14 7.03 6.97 4.29
N SER A 15 6.94 6.07 3.30
CA SER A 15 7.89 5.90 2.21
C SER A 15 7.14 5.58 0.93
N VAL A 16 7.74 5.90 -0.22
CA VAL A 16 7.19 5.60 -1.55
C VAL A 16 8.15 4.64 -2.25
N ILE A 17 7.64 3.48 -2.64
CA ILE A 17 8.39 2.42 -3.33
C ILE A 17 7.69 2.03 -4.63
N HIS A 18 8.46 1.50 -5.58
CA HIS A 18 7.91 1.01 -6.84
C HIS A 18 7.11 -0.29 -6.63
N LEU A 19 5.92 -0.38 -7.25
CA LEU A 19 5.02 -1.52 -7.06
C LEU A 19 5.66 -2.86 -7.48
N GLY A 20 6.43 -2.86 -8.56
CA GLY A 20 7.16 -4.05 -9.03
C GLY A 20 8.30 -4.51 -8.12
N SER A 21 8.67 -3.72 -7.12
CA SER A 21 9.67 -4.11 -6.11
C SER A 21 9.08 -4.94 -4.98
N ILE A 22 7.76 -5.17 -4.98
CA ILE A 22 7.09 -6.00 -3.99
C ILE A 22 7.20 -7.47 -4.42
N LEU A 23 8.06 -8.23 -3.75
CA LEU A 23 8.32 -9.65 -4.05
C LEU A 23 7.27 -10.61 -3.41
N HIS A 24 6.38 -10.11 -2.54
CA HIS A 24 5.50 -10.92 -1.70
C HIS A 24 4.03 -10.53 -1.86
N CYS A 25 3.11 -11.46 -1.56
CA CYS A 25 1.68 -11.14 -1.44
C CYS A 25 1.47 -10.16 -0.28
N VAL A 26 1.28 -8.88 -0.63
CA VAL A 26 0.87 -7.84 0.32
C VAL A 26 -0.55 -7.41 0.02
N HIS A 27 -1.29 -7.09 1.08
CA HIS A 27 -2.60 -6.48 0.91
C HIS A 27 -2.43 -5.03 0.44
N LEU A 28 -2.73 -4.78 -0.83
CA LEU A 28 -2.66 -3.46 -1.47
C LEU A 28 -4.04 -2.79 -1.40
N MET A 29 -4.09 -1.60 -0.80
CA MET A 29 -5.30 -0.78 -0.80
C MET A 29 -5.14 0.37 -1.80
N PRO A 30 -5.92 0.42 -2.90
CA PRO A 30 -5.76 1.45 -3.92
C PRO A 30 -6.14 2.84 -3.41
N VAL A 31 -5.41 3.86 -3.88
CA VAL A 31 -5.74 5.27 -3.64
C VAL A 31 -6.64 5.77 -4.76
N ALA A 32 -7.94 5.89 -4.48
CA ALA A 32 -8.93 6.35 -5.47
C ALA A 32 -8.95 7.88 -5.65
N GLY A 33 -8.44 8.65 -4.70
CA GLY A 33 -8.55 10.11 -4.70
C GLY A 33 -10.01 10.57 -4.70
N ASN A 34 -10.30 11.65 -5.45
CA ASN A 34 -11.66 12.22 -5.56
C ASN A 34 -12.42 11.72 -6.81
N VAL A 35 -11.98 10.62 -7.42
CA VAL A 35 -12.53 10.11 -8.68
C VAL A 35 -13.35 8.85 -8.43
N PHE A 36 -14.43 8.68 -9.20
CA PHE A 36 -15.21 7.44 -9.15
C PHE A 36 -14.38 6.26 -9.67
N ILE A 37 -14.41 5.16 -8.92
CA ILE A 37 -13.81 3.90 -9.35
C ILE A 37 -14.67 3.32 -10.46
N SER A 38 -14.06 3.09 -11.63
CA SER A 38 -14.75 2.48 -12.75
C SER A 38 -15.23 1.06 -12.40
N GLN A 39 -16.47 0.72 -12.77
CA GLN A 39 -17.02 -0.64 -12.61
C GLN A 39 -16.29 -1.69 -13.47
N ARG A 40 -15.40 -1.24 -14.36
CA ARG A 40 -14.54 -2.09 -15.19
C ARG A 40 -13.27 -2.55 -14.46
N VAL A 41 -13.00 -2.02 -13.26
CA VAL A 41 -11.93 -2.54 -12.40
C VAL A 41 -12.33 -3.94 -11.93
N LYS A 42 -11.47 -4.90 -12.20
CA LYS A 42 -11.55 -6.33 -11.87
C LYS A 42 -10.29 -6.72 -11.12
N PHE A 43 -10.30 -7.90 -10.51
CA PHE A 43 -9.16 -8.41 -9.75
C PHE A 43 -7.86 -8.50 -10.56
N HIS A 44 -7.95 -8.72 -11.88
CA HIS A 44 -6.79 -8.92 -12.75
C HIS A 44 -6.21 -7.63 -13.36
N ASN A 45 -6.95 -6.52 -13.37
CA ASN A 45 -6.47 -5.22 -13.87
C ASN A 45 -6.40 -4.16 -12.77
N SER A 46 -6.65 -4.55 -11.52
CA SER A 46 -6.69 -3.63 -10.37
C SER A 46 -5.33 -3.04 -10.06
N LEU A 47 -4.22 -3.66 -10.46
CA LEU A 47 -2.85 -3.13 -10.28
C LEU A 47 -2.49 -2.05 -11.31
N ASP A 48 -3.14 -2.04 -12.47
CA ASP A 48 -2.95 -1.03 -13.50
C ASP A 48 -3.98 0.10 -13.40
N ALA A 49 -5.04 -0.11 -12.62
CA ALA A 49 -6.17 0.79 -12.52
C ALA A 49 -5.91 2.01 -11.61
N PHE A 50 -4.89 1.97 -10.75
CA PHE A 50 -4.59 3.05 -9.80
C PHE A 50 -3.13 3.45 -9.85
N GLN A 51 -2.86 4.72 -9.56
CA GLN A 51 -1.51 5.30 -9.59
C GLN A 51 -0.74 5.05 -8.29
N ALA A 52 -1.43 4.74 -7.18
CA ALA A 52 -0.81 4.55 -5.88
C ALA A 52 -1.63 3.56 -5.02
N TYR A 53 -0.92 2.89 -4.11
CA TYR A 53 -1.49 1.92 -3.18
C TYR A 53 -0.89 2.13 -1.79
N TYR A 54 -1.73 2.02 -0.76
CA TYR A 54 -1.26 1.92 0.61
C TYR A 54 -0.89 0.47 0.92
N VAL A 55 0.26 0.31 1.58
CA VAL A 55 0.71 -0.94 2.17
C VAL A 55 0.77 -0.75 3.67
N ASN A 56 0.14 -1.64 4.43
CA ASN A 56 0.22 -1.61 5.89
C ASN A 56 1.02 -2.83 6.38
N LYS A 57 2.16 -2.55 7.03
CA LYS A 57 3.09 -3.57 7.56
C LYS A 57 2.50 -4.44 8.67
N TYR A 58 1.45 -3.97 9.35
CA TYR A 58 0.84 -4.68 10.48
C TYR A 58 -0.29 -5.61 10.07
N ILE A 59 -1.05 -5.26 9.02
CA ILE A 59 -2.13 -6.13 8.51
C ILE A 59 -1.56 -7.30 7.70
N ASN A 60 -0.39 -7.10 7.08
CA ASN A 60 0.22 -8.10 6.24
C ASN A 60 1.20 -8.96 7.03
N HIS A 61 0.68 -9.78 7.94
CA HIS A 61 1.46 -10.73 8.75
C HIS A 61 2.33 -11.69 7.91
N HIS A 62 1.97 -11.94 6.64
CA HIS A 62 2.76 -12.74 5.70
C HIS A 62 3.90 -11.97 5.00
N ALA A 63 4.02 -10.63 5.18
CA ALA A 63 5.20 -9.89 4.72
C ALA A 63 6.39 -10.17 5.66
N HIS A 64 7.19 -11.17 5.32
CA HIS A 64 8.32 -11.60 6.14
C HIS A 64 9.61 -10.75 5.94
N LYS A 65 9.56 -9.60 5.24
CA LYS A 65 10.62 -8.60 4.93
C LYS A 65 10.13 -7.69 3.78
N ILE A 66 10.79 -6.58 3.40
CA ILE A 66 10.90 -5.26 4.05
C ILE A 66 9.95 -4.35 3.25
N ALA A 67 9.04 -3.63 3.90
CA ALA A 67 8.48 -2.41 3.31
C ALA A 67 9.48 -1.31 3.65
N PHE A 68 10.29 -0.91 2.68
CA PHE A 68 11.29 0.17 2.84
C PHE A 68 10.58 1.48 3.09
#